data_AF-A0A537D647-F1
#
_entry.id   AF-A0A537D647-F1
#
_cell.length_a   1.000
_cell.length_b   1.000
_cell.length_c   1.000
_cell.angle_alpha   90.00
_cell.angle_beta   90.00
_cell.angle_gamma   90.00
#
_symmetry.space_group_name_H-M   'P 1'
#
loop_
_entity.id
_entity.type
_entity.pdbx_description
1 polymer ?
#
loop_
_entity_poly.entity_id
_entity_poly.type
_entity_poly.pdbx_seq_one_letter_code
_entity_poly.pdbx_strand_id
1 'polypeptide(L)'
;AKEDRVAGPGTTPIMAAFTHLNPEGSRFSDGSFGVYYCAQKLETALAEVRYHQERFLLRTREGSLRLELRLYLADLDARLVDVRRLAECHYPDEYGPSRKLGSLLREEGRDGVLYRSVRPEGGLCAAVFRPRLLRNCRQSKHYAFHFDGRSVTAIDELETVWTAPG
;
A
#
# COMPACT_ATOMS: atom_id res chain seq x y z
N ALA A 1 15.34 11.32 -0.61
CA ALA A 1 16.05 12.13 -1.63
C ALA A 1 16.81 11.19 -2.58
N LYS A 2 17.62 11.68 -3.54
CA LYS A 2 18.33 10.82 -4.52
C LYS A 2 19.19 9.75 -3.82
N GLU A 3 19.71 10.05 -2.63
CA GLU A 3 20.50 9.13 -1.82
C GLU A 3 19.72 7.94 -1.24
N ASP A 4 18.38 7.99 -1.19
CA ASP A 4 17.58 6.87 -0.65
C ASP A 4 17.16 5.86 -1.73
N ARG A 5 17.54 6.08 -2.99
CA ARG A 5 17.15 5.23 -4.11
C ARG A 5 17.75 3.83 -3.94
N VAL A 6 16.93 2.82 -4.21
CA VAL A 6 17.36 1.42 -4.24
C VAL A 6 17.35 0.89 -5.67
N ALA A 7 18.37 0.10 -6.00
CA ALA A 7 18.54 -0.52 -7.31
C ALA A 7 18.89 -2.00 -7.14
N GLY A 8 18.56 -2.81 -8.15
CA GLY A 8 18.79 -4.25 -8.16
C GLY A 8 17.49 -5.06 -8.32
N PRO A 9 17.58 -6.39 -8.26
CA PRO A 9 16.42 -7.27 -8.39
C PRO A 9 15.33 -6.93 -7.36
N GLY A 10 14.07 -6.86 -7.81
CA GLY A 10 12.93 -6.65 -6.93
C GLY A 10 12.72 -5.22 -6.44
N THR A 11 13.57 -4.24 -6.82
CA THR A 11 13.42 -2.86 -6.33
C THR A 11 12.38 -2.04 -7.08
N THR A 12 11.95 -2.47 -8.27
CA THR A 12 10.97 -1.73 -9.09
C THR A 12 9.64 -1.47 -8.37
N PRO A 13 8.99 -2.46 -7.72
CA PRO A 13 7.76 -2.23 -6.97
C PRO A 13 7.95 -1.28 -5.78
N ILE A 14 9.13 -1.33 -5.12
CA ILE A 14 9.47 -0.39 -4.06
C ILE A 14 9.55 1.02 -4.64
N MET A 15 10.39 1.22 -5.65
CA MET A 15 10.65 2.54 -6.24
C MET A 15 9.40 3.15 -6.87
N ALA A 16 8.50 2.33 -7.42
CA ALA A 16 7.25 2.81 -8.02
C ALA A 16 6.42 3.65 -7.05
N ALA A 17 6.35 3.28 -5.76
CA ALA A 17 5.63 4.05 -4.73
C ALA A 17 6.24 5.43 -4.46
N PHE A 18 7.51 5.63 -4.82
CA PHE A 18 8.25 6.88 -4.62
C PHE A 18 8.40 7.72 -5.89
N THR A 19 8.20 7.13 -7.07
CA THR A 19 8.36 7.82 -8.36
C THR A 19 7.05 8.10 -9.08
N HIS A 20 5.99 7.31 -8.83
CA HIS A 20 4.67 7.51 -9.41
C HIS A 20 3.75 8.12 -8.35
N LEU A 21 3.90 9.42 -8.14
CA LEU A 21 3.13 10.12 -7.10
C LEU A 21 1.66 10.22 -7.51
N ASN A 22 0.76 9.95 -6.56
CA ASN A 22 -0.65 10.29 -6.71
C ASN A 22 -0.85 11.78 -6.36
N PRO A 23 -1.21 12.66 -7.31
CA PRO A 23 -1.42 14.08 -7.03
C PRO A 23 -2.57 14.35 -6.05
N GLU A 24 -3.51 13.40 -5.90
CA GLU A 24 -4.59 13.49 -4.91
C GLU A 24 -4.13 13.13 -3.48
N GLY A 25 -2.89 12.67 -3.34
CA GLY A 25 -2.29 12.22 -2.10
C GLY A 25 -2.73 10.84 -1.64
N SER A 26 -2.47 10.55 -0.37
CA SER A 26 -2.78 9.30 0.33
C SER A 26 -3.06 9.62 1.80
N ARG A 27 -3.09 8.63 2.70
CA ARG A 27 -3.38 8.86 4.12
C ARG A 27 -2.33 9.72 4.82
N PHE A 28 -1.04 9.46 4.59
CA PHE A 28 0.09 10.14 5.22
C PHE A 28 0.92 10.98 4.24
N SER A 29 0.37 11.34 3.08
CA SER A 29 1.01 12.26 2.14
C SER A 29 -0.04 13.06 1.40
N ASP A 30 0.23 14.34 1.16
CA ASP A 30 -0.60 15.23 0.34
C ASP A 30 -0.34 15.07 -1.17
N GLY A 31 0.56 14.16 -1.57
CA GLY A 31 0.94 13.92 -2.96
C GLY A 31 2.27 14.56 -3.36
N SER A 32 2.85 15.42 -2.52
CA SER A 32 4.16 16.04 -2.78
C SER A 32 5.34 15.07 -2.67
N PHE A 33 5.15 13.94 -1.98
CA PHE A 33 6.13 12.86 -1.89
C PHE A 33 5.48 11.49 -1.86
N GLY A 34 6.24 10.49 -2.29
CA GLY A 34 5.78 9.11 -2.35
C GLY A 34 5.93 8.38 -1.03
N VAL A 35 5.02 7.43 -0.80
CA VAL A 35 4.92 6.64 0.42
C VAL A 35 4.65 5.20 0.02
N TYR A 36 5.45 4.27 0.54
CA TYR A 36 5.20 2.85 0.36
C TYR A 36 4.30 2.35 1.49
N TYR A 37 3.11 1.88 1.13
CA TYR A 37 2.14 1.32 2.06
C TYR A 37 2.23 -0.20 2.05
N CYS A 38 2.33 -0.80 3.24
CA CYS A 38 2.27 -2.24 3.41
C CYS A 38 1.50 -2.62 4.66
N ALA A 39 1.06 -3.89 4.71
CA ALA A 39 0.42 -4.47 5.88
C ALA A 39 1.27 -5.63 6.40
N GLN A 40 1.18 -5.89 7.71
CA GLN A 40 1.92 -6.98 8.34
C GLN A 40 1.40 -8.37 7.94
N LYS A 41 0.10 -8.48 7.64
CA LYS A 41 -0.58 -9.73 7.30
C LYS A 41 -1.27 -9.63 5.95
N LEU A 42 -1.37 -10.77 5.27
CA LEU A 42 -1.98 -10.89 3.95
C LEU A 42 -3.44 -10.42 3.95
N GLU A 43 -4.22 -10.85 4.94
CA GLU A 43 -5.65 -10.55 5.02
C GLU A 43 -5.88 -9.03 5.15
N THR A 44 -4.99 -8.35 5.89
CA THR A 44 -5.00 -6.89 6.00
C THR A 44 -4.61 -6.22 4.69
N ALA A 45 -3.59 -6.72 4.01
CA ALA A 45 -3.19 -6.20 2.70
C ALA A 45 -4.33 -6.33 1.67
N LEU A 46 -4.97 -7.50 1.58
CA LEU A 46 -6.10 -7.74 0.68
C LEU A 46 -7.29 -6.84 1.00
N ALA A 47 -7.63 -6.64 2.28
CA ALA A 47 -8.72 -5.78 2.69
C ALA A 47 -8.48 -4.30 2.33
N GLU A 48 -7.27 -3.79 2.54
CA GLU A 48 -6.90 -2.41 2.14
C GLU A 48 -6.95 -2.24 0.62
N VAL A 49 -6.37 -3.20 -0.12
CA VAL A 49 -6.38 -3.18 -1.59
C VAL A 49 -7.82 -3.24 -2.12
N ARG A 50 -8.68 -4.11 -1.57
CA ARG A 50 -10.10 -4.20 -1.94
C ARG A 50 -10.79 -2.85 -1.83
N TYR A 51 -10.68 -2.22 -0.66
CA TYR A 51 -11.32 -0.93 -0.39
C TYR A 51 -10.87 0.14 -1.38
N HIS A 52 -9.57 0.25 -1.65
CA HIS A 52 -9.04 1.25 -2.56
C HIS A 52 -9.42 0.98 -4.03
N GLN A 53 -9.40 -0.30 -4.45
CA GLN A 53 -9.83 -0.68 -5.79
C GLN A 53 -11.32 -0.42 -6.00
N GLU A 54 -12.19 -0.85 -5.08
CA GLU A 54 -13.64 -0.57 -5.17
C GLU A 54 -13.93 0.92 -5.32
N ARG A 55 -13.29 1.76 -4.50
CA ARG A 55 -13.44 3.22 -4.61
C ARG A 55 -12.98 3.76 -5.96
N PHE A 56 -11.87 3.26 -6.48
CA PHE A 56 -11.36 3.69 -7.78
C PHE A 56 -12.32 3.29 -8.90
N LEU A 57 -12.72 2.03 -8.94
CA LEU A 57 -13.64 1.47 -9.95
C LEU A 57 -15.01 2.15 -9.92
N LEU A 58 -15.56 2.39 -8.72
CA LEU A 58 -16.81 3.13 -8.56
C LEU A 58 -16.70 4.57 -9.05
N ARG A 59 -15.57 5.23 -8.78
CA ARG A 59 -15.31 6.60 -9.25
C ARG A 59 -15.23 6.68 -10.78
N THR A 60 -14.62 5.70 -11.43
CA THR A 60 -14.51 5.65 -12.90
C THR A 60 -15.73 4.99 -13.56
N ARG A 61 -16.70 4.50 -12.78
CA ARG A 61 -17.95 3.87 -13.23
C ARG A 61 -17.70 2.59 -14.05
N GLU A 62 -16.72 1.80 -13.64
CA GLU A 62 -16.46 0.52 -14.29
C GLU A 62 -17.64 -0.45 -14.13
N GLY A 63 -17.88 -1.26 -15.16
CA GLY A 63 -18.80 -2.39 -15.09
C GLY A 63 -18.19 -3.60 -14.37
N SER A 64 -18.79 -4.79 -14.54
CA SER A 64 -18.20 -6.01 -13.99
C SER A 64 -16.88 -6.34 -14.67
N LEU A 65 -15.86 -6.67 -13.88
CA LEU A 65 -14.53 -7.01 -14.35
C LEU A 65 -13.75 -7.84 -13.33
N ARG A 66 -12.69 -8.47 -13.82
CA ARG A 66 -11.71 -9.20 -13.01
C ARG A 66 -10.40 -8.41 -12.98
N LEU A 67 -9.98 -7.96 -11.79
CA LEU A 67 -8.68 -7.32 -11.59
C LEU A 67 -7.67 -8.35 -11.09
N GLU A 68 -6.56 -8.51 -11.82
CA GLU A 68 -5.44 -9.33 -11.37
C GLU A 68 -4.35 -8.48 -10.72
N LEU A 69 -3.98 -8.84 -9.50
CA LEU A 69 -3.00 -8.13 -8.69
C LEU A 69 -1.89 -9.07 -8.22
N ARG A 70 -0.69 -8.51 -8.08
CA ARG A 70 0.50 -9.22 -7.60
C ARG A 70 0.70 -8.93 -6.12
N LEU A 71 0.90 -9.97 -5.33
CA LEU A 71 1.38 -9.83 -3.97
C LEU A 71 2.90 -9.65 -3.99
N TYR A 72 3.38 -8.57 -3.37
CA TYR A 72 4.78 -8.35 -3.11
C TYR A 72 5.07 -8.51 -1.62
N LEU A 73 6.06 -9.34 -1.30
CA LEU A 73 6.58 -9.49 0.05
C LEU A 73 7.89 -8.71 0.12
N ALA A 74 8.03 -7.84 1.12
CA ALA A 74 9.24 -7.07 1.35
C ALA A 74 9.59 -7.10 2.84
N ASP A 75 10.88 -7.16 3.13
CA ASP A 75 11.40 -7.08 4.48
C ASP A 75 11.53 -5.59 4.83
N LEU A 76 10.89 -5.18 5.93
CA LEU A 76 10.90 -3.79 6.41
C LEU A 76 11.75 -3.69 7.67
N ASP A 77 12.86 -2.96 7.57
CA ASP A 77 13.74 -2.64 8.69
C ASP A 77 13.71 -1.12 8.91
N ALA A 78 12.90 -0.68 9.89
CA ALA A 78 12.58 0.72 10.10
C ALA A 78 12.19 1.02 11.55
N ARG A 79 12.49 2.23 12.03
CA ARG A 79 11.96 2.76 13.29
C ARG A 79 10.73 3.61 13.02
N LEU A 80 9.57 2.97 13.05
CA LEU A 80 8.30 3.63 12.75
C LEU A 80 7.74 4.38 13.96
N VAL A 81 7.16 5.55 13.72
CA VAL A 81 6.40 6.28 14.73
C VAL A 81 5.05 5.59 14.92
N ASP A 82 4.78 5.14 16.13
CA ASP A 82 3.53 4.46 16.48
C ASP A 82 2.40 5.46 16.68
N VAL A 83 1.50 5.54 15.71
CA VAL A 83 0.33 6.42 15.76
C VAL A 83 -0.94 5.65 16.04
N ARG A 84 -0.86 4.34 16.37
CA ARG A 84 -2.04 3.49 16.53
C ARG A 84 -3.04 4.09 17.52
N ARG A 85 -2.60 4.84 18.52
CA ARG A 85 -3.49 5.46 19.52
C ARG A 85 -4.01 6.86 19.16
N LEU A 86 -3.56 7.44 18.05
CA LEU A 86 -4.00 8.77 17.59
C LEU A 86 -5.26 8.62 16.71
N ALA A 87 -6.42 8.94 17.27
CA ALA A 87 -7.72 8.74 16.62
C ALA A 87 -7.84 9.54 15.31
N GLU A 88 -7.30 10.75 15.30
CA GLU A 88 -7.30 11.67 14.16
C GLU A 88 -6.55 11.13 12.93
N CYS A 89 -5.64 10.16 13.12
CA CYS A 89 -4.94 9.50 12.01
C CYS A 89 -5.78 8.41 11.32
N HIS A 90 -6.92 8.04 11.92
CA HIS A 90 -7.74 6.89 11.52
C HIS A 90 -9.12 7.29 11.01
N TYR A 91 -9.38 8.57 10.75
CA TYR A 91 -10.61 8.96 10.07
C TYR A 91 -10.70 8.28 8.68
N PRO A 92 -11.88 7.72 8.31
CA PRO A 92 -12.00 6.86 7.15
C PRO A 92 -11.84 7.63 5.82
N ASP A 93 -12.37 8.85 5.76
CA ASP A 93 -12.42 9.67 4.54
C ASP A 93 -11.78 11.07 4.72
N GLU A 94 -11.32 11.41 5.92
CA GLU A 94 -10.65 12.69 6.21
C GLU A 94 -9.16 12.46 6.51
N TYR A 95 -8.30 12.81 5.56
CA TYR A 95 -6.85 12.60 5.70
C TYR A 95 -6.07 13.86 6.10
N GLY A 96 -6.75 14.97 6.39
CA GLY A 96 -6.09 16.23 6.77
C GLY A 96 -5.11 16.08 7.93
N PRO A 97 -5.54 15.55 9.10
CA PRO A 97 -4.66 15.36 10.25
C PRO A 97 -3.50 14.39 9.98
N SER A 98 -3.78 13.23 9.36
CA SER A 98 -2.74 12.23 9.05
C SER A 98 -1.75 12.70 8.00
N ARG A 99 -2.17 13.49 7.01
CA ARG A 99 -1.27 14.10 6.02
C ARG A 99 -0.35 15.12 6.66
N LYS A 100 -0.89 16.01 7.50
CA LYS A 100 -0.08 16.99 8.24
C LYS A 100 0.99 16.30 9.10
N LEU A 101 0.61 15.23 9.80
CA LEU A 101 1.56 14.42 10.55
C LEU A 101 2.60 13.75 9.63
N GLY A 102 2.18 13.16 8.52
CA GLY A 102 3.06 12.52 7.56
C GLY A 102 4.13 13.47 7.00
N SER A 103 3.74 14.67 6.60
CA SER A 103 4.66 15.71 6.14
C SER A 103 5.64 16.14 7.23
N LEU A 104 5.17 16.40 8.46
CA LEU A 104 6.03 16.73 9.60
C LEU A 104 7.07 15.63 9.87
N LEU A 105 6.62 14.38 9.99
CA LEU A 105 7.52 13.25 10.26
C LEU A 105 8.52 13.03 9.11
N ARG A 106 8.11 13.32 7.87
CA ARG A 106 9.01 13.27 6.72
C ARG A 106 10.09 14.34 6.80
N GLU A 107 9.73 15.58 7.12
CA GLU A 107 10.63 16.71 7.29
C GLU A 107 11.63 16.48 8.43
N GLU A 108 11.18 15.89 9.53
CA GLU A 108 12.04 15.45 10.64
C GLU A 108 12.97 14.27 10.28
N GLY A 109 12.85 13.72 9.07
CA GLY A 109 13.68 12.62 8.61
C GLY A 109 13.35 11.27 9.28
N ARG A 110 12.12 11.09 9.77
CA ARG A 110 11.64 9.81 10.29
C ARG A 110 11.47 8.78 9.18
N ASP A 111 11.49 7.52 9.57
CA ASP A 111 11.45 6.39 8.64
C ASP A 111 10.03 6.11 8.10
N GLY A 112 9.01 6.37 8.92
CA GLY A 112 7.63 6.09 8.57
C GLY A 112 6.71 6.04 9.79
N VAL A 113 5.50 5.53 9.55
CA VAL A 113 4.41 5.46 10.53
C VAL A 113 3.89 4.04 10.64
N LEU A 114 3.68 3.56 11.88
CA LEU A 114 2.92 2.35 12.19
C LEU A 114 1.50 2.75 12.61
N TYR A 115 0.50 2.28 11.88
CA TYR A 115 -0.90 2.63 12.09
C TYR A 115 -1.80 1.38 12.04
N ARG A 116 -3.04 1.52 12.53
CA ARG A 116 -4.04 0.45 12.42
C ARG A 116 -4.68 0.50 11.05
N SER A 117 -4.89 -0.65 10.44
CA SER A 117 -5.90 -0.73 9.40
C SER A 117 -7.27 -0.44 10.01
N VAL A 118 -8.06 0.37 9.31
CA VAL A 118 -9.47 0.63 9.65
C VAL A 118 -10.41 -0.34 8.92
N ARG A 119 -9.85 -1.39 8.30
CA ARG A 119 -10.59 -2.38 7.52
C ARG A 119 -10.81 -3.65 8.36
N PRO A 120 -9.87 -4.60 8.52
CA PRO A 120 -10.01 -5.65 9.52
C PRO A 120 -9.62 -5.13 10.91
N GLU A 121 -10.36 -5.59 11.92
CA GLU A 121 -10.02 -5.34 13.32
C GLU A 121 -8.62 -5.90 13.64
N GLY A 122 -7.81 -5.11 14.34
CA GLY A 122 -6.44 -5.50 14.71
C GLY A 122 -5.42 -5.52 13.57
N GLY A 123 -5.79 -5.15 12.34
CA GLY A 123 -4.86 -5.04 11.22
C GLY A 123 -3.78 -3.99 11.48
N LEU A 124 -2.53 -4.32 11.17
CA LEU A 124 -1.38 -3.42 11.31
C LEU A 124 -0.78 -3.08 9.95
N CYS A 125 -0.59 -1.79 9.71
CA CYS A 125 -0.05 -1.25 8.47
C CYS A 125 1.11 -0.30 8.75
N ALA A 126 1.99 -0.18 7.76
CA ALA A 126 3.08 0.78 7.77
C ALA A 126 3.01 1.70 6.54
N ALA A 127 3.30 2.97 6.77
CA ALA A 127 3.53 3.97 5.74
C ALA A 127 5.02 4.34 5.78
N VAL A 128 5.78 3.86 4.81
CA VAL A 128 7.24 3.97 4.77
C VAL A 128 7.64 5.13 3.88
N PHE A 129 8.45 6.04 4.42
CA PHE A 129 8.83 7.25 3.72
C PHE A 129 10.14 7.10 2.93
N ARG A 130 10.94 6.07 3.18
CA ARG A 130 12.26 5.89 2.56
C ARG A 130 12.39 4.53 1.86
N PRO A 131 12.72 4.51 0.56
CA PRO A 131 12.86 3.26 -0.20
C PRO A 131 13.89 2.30 0.41
N ARG A 132 15.05 2.79 0.86
CA ARG A 132 16.15 2.00 1.43
C ARG A 132 15.82 1.14 2.66
N LEU A 133 14.67 1.38 3.29
CA LEU A 133 14.20 0.63 4.45
C LEU A 133 13.49 -0.67 4.05
N LEU A 134 13.15 -0.81 2.77
CA LEU A 134 12.53 -1.99 2.18
C LEU A 134 13.58 -2.79 1.43
N ARG A 135 13.65 -4.08 1.72
CA ARG A 135 14.63 -5.00 1.14
C ARG A 135 13.96 -6.30 0.72
N ASN A 136 14.68 -7.09 -0.09
CA ASN A 136 14.25 -8.44 -0.47
C ASN A 136 12.81 -8.49 -1.02
N CYS A 137 12.43 -7.45 -1.77
CA CYS A 137 11.10 -7.35 -2.33
C CYS A 137 10.95 -8.37 -3.45
N ARG A 138 10.05 -9.33 -3.25
CA ARG A 138 9.83 -10.47 -4.13
C ARG A 138 8.36 -10.58 -4.47
N GLN A 139 8.08 -10.88 -5.73
CA GLN A 139 6.75 -11.26 -6.13
C GLN A 139 6.42 -12.64 -5.55
N SER A 140 5.24 -12.77 -4.99
CA SER A 140 4.71 -14.02 -4.45
C SER A 140 3.51 -14.43 -5.31
N LYS A 141 2.36 -14.66 -4.68
CA LYS A 141 1.11 -15.08 -5.30
C LYS A 141 0.47 -13.98 -6.15
N HIS A 142 -0.45 -14.38 -7.02
CA HIS A 142 -1.36 -13.48 -7.71
C HIS A 142 -2.77 -13.63 -7.13
N TYR A 143 -3.56 -12.57 -7.18
CA TYR A 143 -4.95 -12.57 -6.74
C TYR A 143 -5.85 -11.98 -7.81
N ALA A 144 -7.01 -12.60 -8.04
CA ALA A 144 -8.07 -12.08 -8.89
C ALA A 144 -9.20 -11.51 -8.01
N PHE A 145 -9.47 -10.22 -8.14
CA PHE A 145 -10.60 -9.56 -7.50
C PHE A 145 -11.73 -9.49 -8.52
N HIS A 146 -12.88 -10.08 -8.18
CA HIS A 146 -14.05 -10.08 -9.03
C HIS A 146 -14.97 -8.94 -8.63
N PHE A 147 -15.08 -7.92 -9.47
CA PHE A 147 -15.93 -6.75 -9.26
C PHE A 147 -17.22 -6.89 -10.09
N ASP A 148 -18.37 -6.64 -9.48
CA ASP A 148 -19.68 -6.78 -10.14
C ASP A 148 -20.23 -5.46 -10.70
N GLY A 149 -19.44 -4.38 -10.66
CA GLY A 149 -19.90 -3.01 -10.97
C GLY A 149 -20.30 -2.21 -9.72
N ARG A 150 -20.36 -2.83 -8.54
CA ARG A 150 -20.73 -2.20 -7.26
C ARG A 150 -19.74 -2.50 -6.14
N SER A 151 -19.30 -3.75 -6.03
CA SER A 151 -18.36 -4.22 -5.02
C SER A 151 -17.56 -5.41 -5.54
N VAL A 152 -16.42 -5.67 -4.92
CA VAL A 152 -15.69 -6.91 -5.14
C VAL A 152 -16.46 -8.03 -4.46
N THR A 153 -16.91 -9.04 -5.19
CA THR A 153 -17.74 -10.13 -4.66
C THR A 153 -16.91 -11.35 -4.25
N ALA A 154 -15.75 -11.55 -4.86
CA ALA A 154 -14.82 -12.63 -4.56
C ALA A 154 -13.36 -12.20 -4.75
N ILE A 155 -12.46 -12.87 -4.04
CA ILE A 155 -11.01 -12.76 -4.21
C ILE A 155 -10.46 -14.18 -4.30
N ASP A 156 -9.93 -14.53 -5.47
CA ASP A 156 -9.31 -15.83 -5.71
C ASP A 156 -7.79 -15.71 -5.68
N GLU A 157 -7.13 -16.65 -5.04
CA GLU A 157 -5.70 -16.86 -5.25
C GLU A 157 -5.49 -17.57 -6.58
N LEU A 158 -4.58 -17.04 -7.42
CA LEU A 158 -4.25 -17.65 -8.70
C LEU A 158 -2.96 -18.45 -8.56
N GLU A 159 -3.02 -19.74 -8.90
CA GLU A 159 -1.81 -20.54 -9.05
C GLU A 159 -1.03 -20.07 -10.29
N THR A 160 0.28 -19.89 -10.11
CA THR A 160 1.16 -19.61 -11.24
C THR A 160 1.58 -20.96 -11.83
N VAL A 161 0.84 -21.44 -12.83
CA VAL A 161 1.20 -22.67 -13.55
C VAL A 161 2.46 -22.40 -14.35
N TRP A 162 3.59 -22.96 -13.92
CA TRP A 162 4.83 -22.96 -14.70
C TRP A 162 4.71 -24.06 -15.77
N THR A 163 4.18 -23.75 -16.94
CA THR A 163 4.37 -24.61 -18.12
C THR A 163 5.81 -24.43 -18.59
N ALA A 164 6.68 -25.40 -18.30
CA ALA A 164 7.99 -25.45 -18.91
C ALA A 164 7.84 -25.50 -20.44
N PRO A 165 8.66 -24.76 -21.22
CA PRO A 165 8.74 -25.02 -22.65
C PRO A 165 9.25 -26.44 -22.86
N GLY A 166 8.47 -27.24 -23.60
CA GLY A 166 8.81 -28.61 -23.99
C GLY A 166 9.88 -28.68 -25.06
#